data_AF-A0A7Y2P0G9-F1
#
_entry.id   AF-A0A7Y2P0G9-F1
#
_cell.length_a   1.000
_cell.length_b   1.000
_cell.length_c   1.000
_cell.angle_alpha   90.00
_cell.angle_beta   90.00
_cell.angle_gamma   90.00
#
_symmetry.space_group_name_H-M   'P 1'
#
loop_
_entity.id
_entity.type
_entity.pdbx_description
1 polymer ?
#
loop_
_entity_poly.entity_id
_entity_poly.type
_entity_poly.pdbx_seq_one_letter_code
_entity_poly.pdbx_strand_id
1 'polypeptide(L)'
;MKTLIVPVILALLAGCATAPVEPVGPRVDTSLTAKGQSSRARFLVLHYTVADTPLSIKILTEQQVSAHYLLTDAPQPVIYRLVDESRAAYHAGNSSWKNYTQLNNSSIGIEIVNAGWKDTPAGRVYAPFPQIQVDALVGLVKDIVQRHGIAPENVLGHSDIAPQRKQDPGPLFPWQQLAQAGLVLWPDANRVAAVRPVFEAFLPDVAWFQRKLATHGYAIVQSGLLDPQTRTVLSAFQMKYRPADIAGNLDADTATLLEVLTTPANAPLPVVPPAVITSPVPPLPPAQVPLPPPAPLIPETAPAPAAPLPVPSPAVPVPEPTPVSPPVPAAAPASPATPGTL
;
A
#
# COMPACT_ATOMS: atom_id res chain seq x y z
N MET A 1 70.23 6.43 -49.29
CA MET A 1 69.97 7.76 -48.67
C MET A 1 68.47 7.90 -48.47
N LYS A 2 68.08 8.45 -47.32
CA LYS A 2 66.78 8.29 -46.65
C LYS A 2 65.61 8.95 -47.40
N THR A 3 64.53 8.19 -47.56
CA THR A 3 63.15 8.63 -47.76
C THR A 3 62.61 9.32 -46.50
N LEU A 4 61.84 10.40 -46.67
CA LEU A 4 60.64 10.76 -45.88
C LEU A 4 60.10 12.13 -46.37
N ILE A 5 59.02 12.08 -47.14
CA ILE A 5 58.12 13.21 -47.41
C ILE A 5 56.98 13.06 -46.41
N VAL A 6 56.76 14.06 -45.56
CA VAL A 6 55.59 14.17 -44.68
C VAL A 6 54.65 15.21 -45.29
N PRO A 7 53.39 14.89 -45.64
CA PRO A 7 52.44 15.91 -46.02
C PRO A 7 51.77 16.48 -44.76
N VAL A 8 51.79 17.81 -44.65
CA VAL A 8 50.98 18.58 -43.72
C VAL A 8 49.55 18.59 -44.24
N ILE A 9 48.67 17.81 -43.64
CA ILE A 9 47.21 17.92 -43.81
C ILE A 9 46.61 17.94 -42.40
N LEU A 10 46.51 19.14 -41.83
CA LEU A 10 45.77 19.37 -40.59
C LEU A 10 45.10 20.75 -40.61
N ALA A 11 44.18 20.95 -41.55
CA ALA A 11 43.28 22.09 -41.52
C ALA A 11 42.09 21.79 -42.42
N LEU A 12 41.03 21.14 -41.88
CA LEU A 12 39.64 21.17 -42.41
C LEU A 12 38.68 20.37 -41.50
N LEU A 13 38.71 20.66 -40.19
CA LEU A 13 37.64 20.28 -39.26
C LEU A 13 37.11 21.54 -38.57
N ALA A 14 36.69 22.52 -39.37
CA ALA A 14 35.83 23.60 -38.89
C ALA A 14 34.40 23.03 -38.83
N GLY A 15 34.11 22.27 -37.78
CA GLY A 15 32.74 21.91 -37.44
C GLY A 15 31.95 23.19 -37.15
N CYS A 16 30.83 23.38 -37.82
CA CYS A 16 29.90 24.47 -37.56
C CYS A 16 29.52 24.47 -36.08
N ALA A 17 30.07 25.42 -35.30
CA ALA A 17 29.61 25.68 -33.96
C ALA A 17 28.22 26.31 -34.08
N THR A 18 27.17 25.51 -33.85
CA THR A 18 25.83 26.03 -33.60
C THR A 18 25.93 26.99 -32.42
N ALA A 19 25.53 28.25 -32.63
CA ALA A 19 25.48 29.25 -31.58
C ALA A 19 24.69 28.68 -30.38
N PRO A 20 25.13 28.92 -29.13
CA PRO A 20 24.38 28.46 -27.97
C PRO A 20 22.97 29.06 -28.06
N VAL A 21 21.96 28.20 -28.19
CA VAL A 21 20.58 28.63 -28.04
C VAL A 21 20.46 29.07 -26.58
N GLU A 22 20.34 30.37 -26.34
CA GLU A 22 20.06 30.93 -25.03
C GLU A 22 18.84 30.18 -24.45
N PRO A 23 18.93 29.65 -23.22
CA PRO A 23 17.84 28.86 -22.65
C PRO A 23 16.56 29.69 -22.62
N VAL A 24 15.51 29.22 -23.29
CA VAL A 24 14.18 29.82 -23.20
C VAL A 24 13.64 29.52 -21.81
N GLY A 25 13.80 30.46 -20.87
CA GLY A 25 13.31 30.32 -19.51
C GLY A 25 13.98 31.26 -18.51
N PRO A 26 13.51 31.29 -17.25
CA PRO A 26 14.17 32.04 -16.19
C PRO A 26 15.57 31.49 -15.91
N ARG A 27 16.52 32.38 -15.64
CA ARG A 27 17.88 32.00 -15.22
C ARG A 27 17.85 31.48 -13.78
N VAL A 28 18.00 30.17 -13.60
CA VAL A 28 18.13 29.52 -12.29
C VAL A 28 19.61 29.38 -11.94
N ASP A 29 20.04 29.97 -10.83
CA ASP A 29 21.40 29.79 -10.29
C ASP A 29 21.47 28.52 -9.45
N THR A 30 22.27 27.54 -9.91
CA THR A 30 22.46 26.24 -9.26
C THR A 30 23.84 26.09 -8.62
N SER A 31 24.58 27.20 -8.42
CA SER A 31 25.91 27.19 -7.79
C SER A 31 25.90 26.82 -6.30
N LEU A 32 24.73 26.89 -5.65
CA LEU A 32 24.53 26.57 -4.25
C LEU A 32 23.67 25.31 -4.10
N THR A 33 24.05 24.40 -3.20
CA THR A 33 23.27 23.20 -2.87
C THR A 33 23.16 23.04 -1.36
N ALA A 34 21.93 22.84 -0.86
CA ALA A 34 21.66 22.66 0.55
C ALA A 34 22.17 21.28 1.06
N LYS A 35 22.77 21.27 2.26
CA LYS A 35 23.10 20.01 2.96
C LYS A 35 21.85 19.31 3.51
N GLY A 36 20.82 20.07 3.90
CA GLY A 36 19.57 19.55 4.45
C GLY A 36 18.63 19.04 3.36
N GLN A 37 18.93 17.88 2.80
CA GLN A 37 18.09 17.19 1.83
C GLN A 37 18.16 15.67 2.02
N SER A 38 17.14 14.96 1.54
CA SER A 38 17.05 13.50 1.58
C SER A 38 16.25 13.01 0.38
N SER A 39 16.16 11.68 0.22
CA SER A 39 15.28 11.09 -0.79
C SER A 39 13.79 11.41 -0.51
N ARG A 40 13.00 11.51 -1.59
CA ARG A 40 11.54 11.58 -1.50
C ARG A 40 10.90 10.21 -1.25
N ALA A 41 11.54 9.14 -1.73
CA ALA A 41 11.10 7.79 -1.43
C ALA A 41 11.52 7.43 0.01
N ARG A 42 10.52 7.24 0.86
CA ARG A 42 10.64 6.92 2.28
C ARG A 42 10.23 5.49 2.58
N PHE A 43 9.34 4.91 1.76
CA PHE A 43 8.79 3.58 1.93
C PHE A 43 9.08 2.70 0.72
N LEU A 44 9.07 1.40 0.96
CA LEU A 44 9.01 0.38 -0.07
C LEU A 44 7.79 -0.50 0.20
N VAL A 45 6.91 -0.63 -0.78
CA VAL A 45 5.66 -1.41 -0.65
C VAL A 45 5.70 -2.61 -1.59
N LEU A 46 5.50 -3.78 -1.02
CA LEU A 46 5.54 -5.08 -1.68
C LEU A 46 4.12 -5.60 -1.94
N HIS A 47 3.89 -6.08 -3.17
CA HIS A 47 2.61 -6.53 -3.68
C HIS A 47 2.75 -7.90 -4.37
N TYR A 48 1.63 -8.57 -4.62
CA TYR A 48 1.55 -9.60 -5.65
C TYR A 48 0.51 -9.21 -6.70
N THR A 49 0.61 -9.79 -7.89
CA THR A 49 -0.24 -9.40 -9.03
C THR A 49 -1.58 -10.13 -9.11
N VAL A 50 -1.71 -11.35 -8.57
CA VAL A 50 -2.86 -12.26 -8.83
C VAL A 50 -3.05 -12.53 -10.33
N ALA A 51 -1.97 -12.51 -11.08
CA ALA A 51 -1.97 -12.65 -12.53
C ALA A 51 -0.66 -13.29 -13.01
N ASP A 52 -0.66 -13.85 -14.22
CA ASP A 52 0.58 -14.27 -14.87
C ASP A 52 1.40 -13.07 -15.38
N THR A 53 2.62 -13.32 -15.86
CA THR A 53 3.51 -12.26 -16.33
C THR A 53 2.89 -11.40 -17.46
N PRO A 54 2.36 -11.97 -18.57
CA PRO A 54 1.77 -11.17 -19.64
C PRO A 54 0.62 -10.27 -19.18
N LEU A 55 -0.31 -10.79 -18.38
CA LEU A 55 -1.43 -10.00 -17.87
C LEU A 55 -0.97 -8.94 -16.87
N SER A 56 0.00 -9.27 -16.01
CA SER A 56 0.60 -8.31 -15.06
C SER A 56 1.23 -7.11 -15.77
N ILE A 57 1.99 -7.36 -16.85
CA ILE A 57 2.57 -6.29 -17.68
C ILE A 57 1.44 -5.40 -18.22
N LYS A 58 0.43 -5.99 -18.86
CA LYS A 58 -0.69 -5.24 -19.42
C LYS A 58 -1.40 -4.37 -18.39
N ILE A 59 -1.71 -4.93 -17.21
CA ILE A 59 -2.38 -4.21 -16.13
C ILE A 59 -1.52 -3.01 -15.69
N LEU A 60 -0.23 -3.22 -15.46
CA LEU A 60 0.66 -2.21 -14.86
C LEU A 60 1.16 -1.15 -15.85
N THR A 61 0.98 -1.36 -17.16
CA THR A 61 1.39 -0.40 -18.20
C THR A 61 0.24 0.27 -18.94
N GLU A 62 -0.93 -0.37 -19.03
CA GLU A 62 -2.05 0.12 -19.86
C GLU A 62 -3.28 0.55 -19.04
N GLN A 63 -3.33 0.28 -17.73
CA GLN A 63 -4.44 0.67 -16.87
C GLN A 63 -4.06 1.81 -15.90
N GLN A 64 -4.98 2.15 -15.00
CA GLN A 64 -4.79 3.24 -14.03
C GLN A 64 -4.02 2.83 -12.76
N VAL A 65 -3.51 1.60 -12.72
CA VAL A 65 -2.62 1.10 -11.67
C VAL A 65 -1.24 0.86 -12.27
N SER A 66 -0.20 1.11 -11.48
CA SER A 66 1.19 0.92 -11.93
C SER A 66 2.10 0.68 -10.74
N ALA A 67 3.26 0.09 -10.99
CA ALA A 67 4.32 -0.10 -10.01
C ALA A 67 5.66 0.37 -10.60
N HIS A 68 6.64 0.63 -9.74
CA HIS A 68 7.97 0.99 -10.20
C HIS A 68 8.65 -0.23 -10.80
N TYR A 69 8.49 -1.38 -10.15
CA TYR A 69 9.07 -2.64 -10.57
C TYR A 69 8.03 -3.75 -10.68
N LEU A 70 8.21 -4.63 -11.66
CA LEU A 70 7.53 -5.91 -11.78
C LEU A 70 8.57 -7.02 -11.82
N LEU A 71 8.48 -7.98 -10.90
CA LEU A 71 9.34 -9.16 -10.83
C LEU A 71 8.58 -10.40 -11.31
N THR A 72 9.07 -11.03 -12.38
CA THR A 72 8.44 -12.22 -12.97
C THR A 72 8.71 -13.51 -12.17
N ASP A 73 7.96 -14.57 -12.49
CA ASP A 73 8.03 -15.90 -11.87
C ASP A 73 8.69 -16.96 -12.78
N ALA A 74 9.34 -16.53 -13.86
CA ALA A 74 10.03 -17.42 -14.79
C ALA A 74 11.25 -18.09 -14.12
N PRO A 75 11.73 -19.25 -14.64
CA PRO A 75 12.94 -19.92 -14.13
C PRO A 75 14.20 -19.03 -14.11
N GLN A 76 14.24 -18.01 -14.96
CA GLN A 76 15.15 -16.88 -14.83
C GLN A 76 14.30 -15.62 -14.66
N PRO A 77 14.09 -15.15 -13.41
CA PRO A 77 13.25 -14.00 -13.15
C PRO A 77 13.80 -12.75 -13.83
N VAL A 78 12.89 -11.96 -14.41
CA VAL A 78 13.19 -10.65 -15.00
C VAL A 78 12.58 -9.59 -14.11
N ILE A 79 13.36 -8.54 -13.84
CA ILE A 79 12.87 -7.34 -13.16
C ILE A 79 12.65 -6.26 -14.23
N TYR A 80 11.40 -5.91 -14.47
CA TYR A 80 11.04 -4.76 -15.29
C TYR A 80 10.96 -3.52 -14.43
N ARG A 81 11.54 -2.40 -14.90
CA ARG A 81 11.26 -1.07 -14.34
C ARG A 81 10.21 -0.39 -15.22
N LEU A 82 8.99 -0.28 -14.72
CA LEU A 82 7.83 0.23 -15.47
C LEU A 82 7.62 1.74 -15.23
N VAL A 83 7.98 2.23 -14.04
CA VAL A 83 7.93 3.66 -13.68
C VAL A 83 9.27 4.06 -13.08
N ASP A 84 9.81 5.19 -13.51
CA ASP A 84 11.02 5.77 -12.93
C ASP A 84 10.78 6.17 -11.46
N GLU A 85 11.73 5.91 -10.59
CA GLU A 85 11.61 6.18 -9.14
C GLU A 85 11.54 7.67 -8.78
N SER A 86 11.87 8.57 -9.71
CA SER A 86 11.63 10.01 -9.57
C SER A 86 10.16 10.41 -9.79
N ARG A 87 9.33 9.47 -10.25
CA ARG A 87 7.89 9.64 -10.46
C ARG A 87 7.09 8.81 -9.45
N ALA A 88 5.84 9.22 -9.21
CA ALA A 88 4.91 8.41 -8.44
C ALA A 88 4.25 7.34 -9.33
N ALA A 89 4.40 6.07 -8.97
CA ALA A 89 3.55 4.99 -9.47
C ALA A 89 2.25 4.86 -8.65
N TYR A 90 1.21 4.27 -9.23
CA TYR A 90 -0.11 4.16 -8.61
C TYR A 90 -0.38 2.74 -8.09
N HIS A 91 0.26 2.39 -6.96
CA HIS A 91 0.20 1.03 -6.38
C HIS A 91 -0.44 0.96 -5.00
N ALA A 92 -0.22 1.95 -4.12
CA ALA A 92 -0.68 1.93 -2.74
C ALA A 92 -2.15 2.34 -2.57
N GLY A 93 -2.65 3.23 -3.42
CA GLY A 93 -4.01 3.78 -3.31
C GLY A 93 -4.28 4.48 -1.96
N ASN A 94 -5.52 4.39 -1.45
CA ASN A 94 -5.82 4.84 -0.08
C ASN A 94 -5.05 3.97 0.92
N SER A 95 -4.10 4.59 1.60
CA SER A 95 -3.05 3.93 2.36
C SER A 95 -2.54 4.84 3.48
N SER A 96 -2.07 4.21 4.56
CA SER A 96 -1.50 4.90 5.71
C SER A 96 -0.50 4.03 6.45
N TRP A 97 0.59 4.63 6.92
CA TRP A 97 1.54 4.00 7.83
C TRP A 97 2.10 5.04 8.80
N LYS A 98 1.99 4.76 10.10
CA LYS A 98 2.30 5.71 11.17
C LYS A 98 1.53 7.02 10.94
N ASN A 99 2.23 8.15 10.85
CA ASN A 99 1.67 9.48 10.60
C ASN A 99 1.62 9.85 9.11
N TYR A 100 1.89 8.91 8.20
CA TYR A 100 1.88 9.16 6.75
C TYR A 100 0.63 8.56 6.11
N THR A 101 0.11 9.26 5.10
CA THR A 101 -1.04 8.83 4.28
C THR A 101 -0.73 9.02 2.81
N GLN A 102 -1.49 8.37 1.91
CA GLN A 102 -1.33 8.50 0.45
C GLN A 102 0.10 8.13 -0.01
N LEU A 103 0.53 6.90 0.30
CA LEU A 103 1.93 6.51 0.24
C LEU A 103 2.52 6.50 -1.18
N ASN A 104 1.73 6.49 -2.26
CA ASN A 104 2.21 6.55 -3.65
C ASN A 104 3.30 7.63 -3.86
N ASN A 105 3.13 8.81 -3.27
CA ASN A 105 4.01 9.96 -3.51
C ASN A 105 5.36 9.89 -2.77
N SER A 106 5.53 8.90 -1.88
CA SER A 106 6.72 8.74 -1.05
C SER A 106 7.17 7.29 -0.95
N SER A 107 6.73 6.44 -1.88
CA SER A 107 7.06 5.03 -1.86
C SER A 107 7.47 4.51 -3.22
N ILE A 108 8.37 3.53 -3.19
CA ILE A 108 8.63 2.65 -4.33
C ILE A 108 7.72 1.43 -4.18
N GLY A 109 7.21 0.93 -5.30
CA GLY A 109 6.27 -0.17 -5.37
C GLY A 109 6.85 -1.30 -6.21
N ILE A 110 6.89 -2.51 -5.66
CA ILE A 110 7.31 -3.72 -6.36
C ILE A 110 6.12 -4.67 -6.44
N GLU A 111 5.70 -4.96 -7.65
CA GLU A 111 4.74 -6.03 -7.95
C GLU A 111 5.48 -7.33 -8.24
N ILE A 112 5.01 -8.42 -7.65
CA ILE A 112 5.62 -9.74 -7.78
C ILE A 112 4.61 -10.66 -8.44
N VAL A 113 4.99 -11.25 -9.58
CA VAL A 113 4.12 -12.21 -10.27
C VAL A 113 3.91 -13.41 -9.37
N ASN A 114 2.68 -13.57 -8.89
CA ASN A 114 2.25 -14.64 -8.01
C ASN A 114 0.72 -14.76 -8.08
N ALA A 115 0.21 -15.98 -8.05
CA ALA A 115 -1.23 -16.26 -8.20
C ALA A 115 -2.08 -15.80 -7.00
N GLY A 116 -1.47 -15.30 -5.93
CA GLY A 116 -2.15 -14.80 -4.74
C GLY A 116 -2.77 -15.93 -3.93
N TRP A 117 -4.11 -15.98 -3.90
CA TRP A 117 -4.85 -16.99 -3.15
C TRP A 117 -6.07 -17.50 -3.91
N LYS A 118 -6.54 -18.68 -3.51
CA LYS A 118 -7.82 -19.25 -3.94
C LYS A 118 -8.58 -19.80 -2.75
N ASP A 119 -9.89 -19.60 -2.73
CA ASP A 119 -10.76 -20.24 -1.77
C ASP A 119 -11.03 -21.70 -2.19
N THR A 120 -10.95 -22.62 -1.24
CA THR A 120 -11.24 -24.04 -1.41
C THR A 120 -12.26 -24.47 -0.35
N PRO A 121 -12.90 -25.65 -0.47
CA PRO A 121 -13.79 -26.16 0.56
C PRO A 121 -13.11 -26.33 1.94
N ALA A 122 -11.79 -26.49 1.98
CA ALA A 122 -11.00 -26.61 3.20
C ALA A 122 -10.51 -25.26 3.75
N GLY A 123 -10.83 -24.15 3.08
CA GLY A 123 -10.35 -22.80 3.40
C GLY A 123 -9.49 -22.19 2.31
N ARG A 124 -8.98 -20.99 2.59
CA ARG A 124 -8.13 -20.21 1.66
C ARG A 124 -6.72 -20.79 1.58
N VAL A 125 -6.23 -20.97 0.36
CA VAL A 125 -4.87 -21.42 0.08
C VAL A 125 -4.11 -20.33 -0.67
N TYR A 126 -2.91 -20.02 -0.22
CA TYR A 126 -2.02 -19.03 -0.82
C TYR A 126 -0.97 -19.70 -1.71
N ALA A 127 -0.53 -19.03 -2.77
CA ALA A 127 0.51 -19.51 -3.65
C ALA A 127 1.91 -19.18 -3.09
N PRO A 128 2.86 -20.13 -3.09
CA PRO A 128 4.23 -19.88 -2.63
C PRO A 128 5.00 -19.01 -3.63
N PHE A 129 6.09 -18.39 -3.17
CA PHE A 129 7.05 -17.69 -4.02
C PHE A 129 8.23 -18.63 -4.33
N PRO A 130 8.58 -18.89 -5.61
CA PRO A 130 9.76 -19.68 -5.96
C PRO A 130 11.04 -19.06 -5.40
N GLN A 131 11.95 -19.88 -4.83
CA GLN A 131 13.15 -19.35 -4.16
C GLN A 131 14.01 -18.45 -5.08
N ILE A 132 14.13 -18.78 -6.37
CA ILE A 132 14.88 -17.95 -7.33
C ILE A 132 14.25 -16.56 -7.53
N GLN A 133 12.92 -16.46 -7.43
CA GLN A 133 12.20 -15.19 -7.44
C GLN A 133 12.49 -14.41 -6.14
N VAL A 134 12.50 -15.10 -5.00
CA VAL A 134 12.84 -14.49 -3.70
C VAL A 134 14.26 -13.95 -3.68
N ASP A 135 15.24 -14.68 -4.22
CA ASP A 135 16.64 -14.25 -4.28
C ASP A 135 16.79 -12.97 -5.12
N ALA A 136 16.13 -12.92 -6.28
CA ALA A 136 16.09 -11.73 -7.13
C ALA A 136 15.42 -10.54 -6.43
N LEU A 137 14.33 -10.80 -5.70
CA LEU A 137 13.62 -9.80 -4.91
C LEU A 137 14.50 -9.22 -3.81
N VAL A 138 15.20 -10.06 -3.03
CA VAL A 138 16.08 -9.61 -1.94
C VAL A 138 17.18 -8.71 -2.49
N GLY A 139 17.77 -9.06 -3.64
CA GLY A 139 18.75 -8.22 -4.34
C GLY A 139 18.18 -6.85 -4.70
N LEU A 140 16.99 -6.82 -5.30
CA LEU A 140 16.30 -5.58 -5.70
C LEU A 140 15.94 -4.70 -4.49
N VAL A 141 15.35 -5.29 -3.45
CA VAL A 141 14.96 -4.59 -2.22
C VAL A 141 16.19 -3.96 -1.56
N LYS A 142 17.31 -4.71 -1.47
CA LYS A 142 18.57 -4.21 -0.91
C LYS A 142 19.11 -3.00 -1.66
N ASP A 143 19.11 -3.06 -3.00
CA ASP A 143 19.55 -1.95 -3.84
C ASP A 143 18.68 -0.69 -3.62
N ILE A 144 17.36 -0.82 -3.67
CA ILE A 144 16.43 0.31 -3.48
C ILE A 144 16.58 0.90 -2.07
N VAL A 145 16.61 0.04 -1.04
CA VAL A 145 16.78 0.46 0.36
C VAL A 145 18.08 1.25 0.54
N GLN A 146 19.18 0.76 -0.02
CA GLN A 146 20.48 1.44 0.06
C GLN A 146 20.48 2.78 -0.68
N ARG A 147 19.94 2.84 -1.91
CA ARG A 147 19.94 4.06 -2.73
C ARG A 147 19.09 5.17 -2.14
N HIS A 148 17.97 4.83 -1.49
CA HIS A 148 17.04 5.80 -0.93
C HIS A 148 17.20 6.03 0.59
N GLY A 149 17.99 5.20 1.28
CA GLY A 149 18.11 5.25 2.74
C GLY A 149 16.80 4.90 3.46
N ILE A 150 16.04 3.93 2.93
CA ILE A 150 14.76 3.51 3.49
C ILE A 150 15.00 2.73 4.78
N ALA A 151 14.38 3.17 5.88
CA ALA A 151 14.50 2.48 7.16
C ALA A 151 13.79 1.11 7.13
N PRO A 152 14.29 0.07 7.83
CA PRO A 152 13.69 -1.27 7.79
C PRO A 152 12.21 -1.33 8.18
N GLU A 153 11.76 -0.46 9.09
CA GLU A 153 10.34 -0.33 9.48
C GLU A 153 9.43 0.27 8.39
N ASN A 154 10.00 0.74 7.29
CA ASN A 154 9.30 1.33 6.15
C ASN A 154 9.34 0.42 4.90
N VAL A 155 9.81 -0.82 5.04
CA VAL A 155 9.64 -1.90 4.06
C VAL A 155 8.41 -2.72 4.45
N LEU A 156 7.34 -2.57 3.67
CA LEU A 156 5.97 -2.89 4.06
C LEU A 156 5.27 -3.73 2.99
N GLY A 157 4.27 -4.51 3.41
CA GLY A 157 3.30 -5.09 2.49
C GLY A 157 2.18 -4.10 2.19
N HIS A 158 1.42 -4.34 1.12
CA HIS A 158 0.18 -3.59 0.89
C HIS A 158 -0.84 -3.82 2.02
N SER A 159 -0.85 -5.02 2.60
CA SER A 159 -1.63 -5.37 3.78
C SER A 159 -1.28 -4.53 5.01
N ASP A 160 -0.03 -4.07 5.14
CA ASP A 160 0.39 -3.23 6.26
C ASP A 160 -0.26 -1.85 6.18
N ILE A 161 -0.33 -1.29 4.97
CA ILE A 161 -0.73 0.10 4.74
C ILE A 161 -2.22 0.26 4.40
N ALA A 162 -2.88 -0.84 4.03
CA ALA A 162 -4.30 -0.88 3.68
C ALA A 162 -4.98 -2.17 4.18
N PRO A 163 -4.88 -2.50 5.48
CA PRO A 163 -5.32 -3.80 6.01
C PRO A 163 -6.80 -4.10 5.74
N GLN A 164 -7.66 -3.08 5.74
CA GLN A 164 -9.10 -3.23 5.48
C GLN A 164 -9.44 -3.61 4.02
N ARG A 165 -8.49 -3.52 3.10
CA ARG A 165 -8.71 -3.65 1.65
C ARG A 165 -7.80 -4.69 1.00
N LYS A 166 -6.60 -4.89 1.54
CA LYS A 166 -5.50 -5.61 0.88
C LYS A 166 -4.88 -6.65 1.79
N GLN A 167 -4.48 -7.76 1.19
CA GLN A 167 -3.88 -8.93 1.86
C GLN A 167 -2.50 -9.26 1.25
N ASP A 168 -2.13 -8.65 0.14
CA ASP A 168 -0.83 -8.81 -0.48
C ASP A 168 0.30 -8.19 0.37
N PRO A 169 1.48 -8.83 0.44
CA PRO A 169 1.92 -9.98 -0.37
C PRO A 169 1.56 -11.37 0.19
N GLY A 170 0.69 -11.47 1.20
CA GLY A 170 0.21 -12.75 1.71
C GLY A 170 1.08 -13.37 2.82
N PRO A 171 0.59 -14.44 3.49
CA PRO A 171 1.30 -15.11 4.58
C PRO A 171 2.46 -16.00 4.11
N LEU A 172 2.50 -16.36 2.82
CA LEU A 172 3.60 -17.13 2.24
C LEU A 172 4.74 -16.25 1.72
N PHE A 173 4.62 -14.93 1.84
CA PHE A 173 5.71 -14.02 1.50
C PHE A 173 6.87 -14.20 2.48
N PRO A 174 8.13 -14.30 2.00
CA PRO A 174 9.27 -14.69 2.83
C PRO A 174 9.85 -13.52 3.64
N TRP A 175 9.04 -12.87 4.47
CA TRP A 175 9.45 -11.74 5.32
C TRP A 175 10.69 -12.03 6.16
N GLN A 176 10.81 -13.26 6.68
CA GLN A 176 11.97 -13.67 7.47
C GLN A 176 13.29 -13.68 6.67
N GLN A 177 13.25 -13.97 5.36
CA GLN A 177 14.47 -13.90 4.53
C GLN A 177 14.92 -12.45 4.34
N LEU A 178 13.97 -11.51 4.16
CA LEU A 178 14.27 -10.08 4.14
C LEU A 178 14.82 -9.60 5.50
N ALA A 179 14.29 -10.13 6.61
CA ALA A 179 14.75 -9.81 7.96
C ALA A 179 16.20 -10.27 8.19
N GLN A 180 16.53 -11.50 7.76
CA GLN A 180 17.89 -12.04 7.82
C GLN A 180 18.88 -11.21 6.97
N ALA A 181 18.40 -10.59 5.89
CA ALA A 181 19.17 -9.64 5.09
C ALA A 181 19.23 -8.22 5.70
N GLY A 182 18.60 -7.97 6.85
CA GLY A 182 18.56 -6.67 7.52
C GLY A 182 17.65 -5.62 6.88
N LEU A 183 16.69 -6.06 6.04
CA LEU A 183 15.89 -5.17 5.20
C LEU A 183 14.54 -4.78 5.81
N VAL A 184 14.06 -5.53 6.80
CA VAL A 184 12.78 -5.29 7.48
C VAL A 184 12.95 -5.33 8.98
N LEU A 185 12.11 -4.58 9.71
CA LEU A 185 12.00 -4.72 11.16
C LEU A 185 11.48 -6.12 11.50
N TRP A 186 12.16 -6.81 12.42
CA TRP A 186 11.81 -8.17 12.84
C TRP A 186 12.00 -8.32 14.36
N PRO A 187 11.14 -9.07 15.05
CA PRO A 187 11.26 -9.23 16.50
C PRO A 187 12.50 -10.06 16.87
N ASP A 188 13.19 -9.65 17.94
CA ASP A 188 14.28 -10.42 18.52
C ASP A 188 13.74 -11.71 19.17
N ALA A 189 14.28 -12.86 18.75
CA ALA A 189 13.78 -14.16 19.17
C ALA A 189 13.97 -14.44 20.66
N ASN A 190 15.07 -13.96 21.26
CA ASN A 190 15.32 -14.13 22.69
C ASN A 190 14.32 -13.32 23.51
N ARG A 191 14.02 -12.10 23.07
CA ARG A 191 13.01 -11.25 23.71
C ARG A 191 11.61 -11.82 23.55
N VAL A 192 11.27 -12.36 22.38
CA VAL A 192 10.00 -13.10 22.19
C VAL A 192 9.88 -14.24 23.20
N ALA A 193 10.92 -15.09 23.32
CA ALA A 193 10.91 -16.20 24.26
C ALA A 193 10.79 -15.74 25.72
N ALA A 194 11.40 -14.62 26.09
CA ALA A 194 11.33 -14.07 27.44
C ALA A 194 9.98 -13.43 27.79
N VAL A 195 9.31 -12.81 26.81
CA VAL A 195 8.03 -12.10 27.02
C VAL A 195 6.83 -13.06 26.93
N ARG A 196 6.91 -14.11 26.10
CA ARG A 196 5.78 -15.02 25.83
C ARG A 196 5.08 -15.58 27.08
N PRO A 197 5.79 -16.09 28.10
CA PRO A 197 5.13 -16.64 29.29
C PRO A 197 4.26 -15.62 30.05
N VAL A 198 4.57 -14.32 29.93
CA VAL A 198 3.79 -13.24 30.56
C VAL A 198 2.40 -13.18 29.95
N PHE A 199 2.29 -13.22 28.62
CA PHE A 199 1.00 -13.13 27.92
C PHE A 199 0.25 -14.47 27.83
N GLU A 200 0.96 -15.60 27.98
CA GLU A 200 0.32 -16.90 28.21
C GLU A 200 -0.41 -16.93 29.55
N ALA A 201 0.19 -16.35 30.60
CA ALA A 201 -0.44 -16.24 31.92
C ALA A 201 -1.55 -15.18 31.97
N PHE A 202 -1.39 -14.07 31.26
CA PHE A 202 -2.34 -12.97 31.24
C PHE A 202 -2.43 -12.32 29.86
N LEU A 203 -3.46 -12.69 29.10
CA LEU A 203 -3.73 -12.08 27.80
C LEU A 203 -4.30 -10.65 27.98
N PRO A 204 -3.72 -9.62 27.35
CA PRO A 204 -4.24 -8.26 27.44
C PRO A 204 -5.63 -8.10 26.80
N ASP A 205 -6.32 -7.02 27.17
CA ASP A 205 -7.61 -6.65 26.58
C ASP A 205 -7.48 -6.12 25.14
N VAL A 206 -8.60 -5.99 24.44
CA VAL A 206 -8.64 -5.52 23.04
C VAL A 206 -8.02 -4.12 22.90
N ALA A 207 -8.26 -3.24 23.87
CA ALA A 207 -7.75 -1.87 23.85
C ALA A 207 -6.22 -1.85 23.86
N TRP A 208 -5.58 -2.78 24.58
CA TRP A 208 -4.12 -2.96 24.55
C TRP A 208 -3.62 -3.33 23.16
N PHE A 209 -4.26 -4.30 22.49
CA PHE A 209 -3.86 -4.72 21.13
C PHE A 209 -3.99 -3.57 20.14
N GLN A 210 -5.11 -2.82 20.18
CA GLN A 210 -5.33 -1.67 19.31
C GLN A 210 -4.27 -0.59 19.52
N ARG A 211 -3.90 -0.27 20.77
CA ARG A 211 -2.81 0.67 21.08
C ARG A 211 -1.47 0.21 20.52
N LYS A 212 -1.15 -1.08 20.67
CA LYS A 212 0.12 -1.64 20.20
C LYS A 212 0.20 -1.69 18.68
N LEU A 213 -0.88 -2.05 17.99
CA LEU A 213 -0.97 -1.97 16.52
C LEU A 213 -0.79 -0.54 16.02
N ALA A 214 -1.44 0.43 16.67
CA ALA A 214 -1.26 1.85 16.35
C ALA A 214 0.18 2.33 16.58
N THR A 215 0.81 1.88 17.68
CA THR A 215 2.22 2.19 17.99
C THR A 215 3.17 1.59 16.95
N HIS A 216 2.88 0.39 16.47
CA HIS A 216 3.67 -0.26 15.42
C HIS A 216 3.59 0.52 14.10
N GLY A 217 2.40 0.99 13.74
CA GLY A 217 2.20 1.88 12.60
C GLY A 217 0.87 1.72 11.87
N TYR A 218 0.00 0.78 12.26
CA TYR A 218 -1.29 0.59 11.60
C TYR A 218 -2.25 1.75 11.90
N ALA A 219 -2.96 2.20 10.88
CA ALA A 219 -4.16 3.01 11.10
C ALA A 219 -5.28 2.11 11.65
N ILE A 220 -5.72 2.41 12.87
CA ILE A 220 -6.74 1.64 13.56
C ILE A 220 -7.50 2.53 14.55
N VAL A 221 -8.83 2.42 14.56
CA VAL A 221 -9.68 3.02 15.60
C VAL A 221 -9.54 2.21 16.89
N GLN A 222 -9.23 2.89 18.00
CA GLN A 222 -9.03 2.27 19.32
C GLN A 222 -10.35 2.23 20.11
N SER A 223 -11.31 1.43 19.62
CA SER A 223 -12.67 1.31 20.16
C SER A 223 -12.76 0.52 21.48
N GLY A 224 -11.74 -0.27 21.81
CA GLY A 224 -11.80 -1.29 22.88
C GLY A 224 -12.64 -2.51 22.54
N LEU A 225 -13.20 -2.61 21.32
CA LEU A 225 -14.05 -3.70 20.87
C LEU A 225 -13.33 -4.55 19.84
N LEU A 226 -13.53 -5.87 19.88
CA LEU A 226 -13.00 -6.81 18.87
C LEU A 226 -13.91 -6.80 17.62
N ASP A 227 -13.98 -5.64 17.00
CA ASP A 227 -14.77 -5.35 15.80
C ASP A 227 -14.08 -5.88 14.52
N PRO A 228 -14.80 -5.91 13.37
CA PRO A 228 -14.23 -6.40 12.11
C PRO A 228 -12.97 -5.65 11.66
N GLN A 229 -12.89 -4.34 11.94
CA GLN A 229 -11.69 -3.56 11.66
C GLN A 229 -10.50 -4.10 12.46
N THR A 230 -10.66 -4.28 13.77
CA THR A 230 -9.61 -4.77 14.67
C THR A 230 -9.12 -6.14 14.25
N ARG A 231 -10.04 -7.07 13.94
CA ARG A 231 -9.69 -8.41 13.44
C ARG A 231 -8.89 -8.36 12.14
N THR A 232 -9.26 -7.46 11.23
CA THR A 232 -8.58 -7.34 9.94
C THR A 232 -7.17 -6.76 10.09
N VAL A 233 -6.97 -5.77 10.97
CA VAL A 233 -5.63 -5.23 11.27
C VAL A 233 -4.76 -6.29 11.98
N LEU A 234 -5.33 -7.05 12.93
CA LEU A 234 -4.64 -8.17 13.57
C LEU A 234 -4.21 -9.22 12.55
N SER A 235 -5.11 -9.61 11.64
CA SER A 235 -4.83 -10.55 10.57
C SER A 235 -3.67 -10.07 9.67
N ALA A 236 -3.67 -8.79 9.27
CA ALA A 236 -2.56 -8.23 8.49
C ALA A 236 -1.21 -8.29 9.21
N PHE A 237 -1.18 -7.97 10.52
CA PHE A 237 0.03 -8.12 11.34
C PHE A 237 0.46 -9.58 11.46
N GLN A 238 -0.48 -10.49 11.73
CA GLN A 238 -0.22 -11.92 11.83
C GLN A 238 0.31 -12.50 10.51
N MET A 239 -0.23 -12.09 9.36
CA MET A 239 0.28 -12.52 8.05
C MET A 239 1.76 -12.21 7.86
N LYS A 240 2.24 -11.10 8.44
CA LYS A 240 3.65 -10.71 8.34
C LYS A 240 4.55 -11.44 9.35
N TYR A 241 4.15 -11.49 10.61
CA TYR A 241 5.03 -11.94 11.70
C TYR A 241 4.71 -13.33 12.27
N ARG A 242 3.51 -13.86 12.02
CA ARG A 242 3.01 -15.15 12.52
C ARG A 242 2.10 -15.84 11.47
N PRO A 243 2.61 -16.19 10.28
CA PRO A 243 1.78 -16.66 9.17
C PRO A 243 1.10 -18.02 9.39
N ALA A 244 1.48 -18.77 10.44
CA ALA A 244 0.87 -20.06 10.78
C ALA A 244 -0.60 -19.95 11.20
N ASP A 245 -1.02 -18.81 11.77
CA ASP A 245 -2.40 -18.52 12.07
C ASP A 245 -2.66 -17.01 11.99
N ILE A 246 -3.53 -16.67 11.04
CA ILE A 246 -3.84 -15.31 10.58
C ILE A 246 -5.32 -14.98 10.76
N ALA A 247 -6.03 -15.69 11.65
CA ALA A 247 -7.47 -15.56 11.83
C ALA A 247 -7.90 -14.19 12.40
N GLY A 248 -6.97 -13.34 12.80
CA GLY A 248 -7.27 -12.06 13.44
C GLY A 248 -7.81 -12.23 14.87
N ASN A 249 -7.50 -13.35 15.51
CA ASN A 249 -7.83 -13.60 16.91
C ASN A 249 -6.76 -13.02 17.84
N LEU A 250 -7.16 -12.70 19.07
CA LEU A 250 -6.21 -12.33 20.12
C LEU A 250 -5.56 -13.59 20.68
N ASP A 251 -4.24 -13.58 20.78
CA ASP A 251 -3.48 -14.65 21.40
C ASP A 251 -2.15 -14.14 21.99
N ALA A 252 -1.54 -14.97 22.83
CA ALA A 252 -0.31 -14.63 23.54
C ALA A 252 0.88 -14.43 22.57
N ASP A 253 0.94 -15.16 21.46
CA ASP A 253 2.01 -15.03 20.47
C ASP A 253 1.96 -13.64 19.81
N THR A 254 0.78 -13.21 19.36
CA THR A 254 0.53 -11.92 18.74
C THR A 254 0.80 -10.79 19.72
N ALA A 255 0.36 -10.91 20.98
CA ALA A 255 0.70 -9.95 22.04
C ALA A 255 2.21 -9.85 22.24
N THR A 256 2.90 -10.98 22.29
CA THR A 256 4.36 -11.03 22.44
C THR A 256 5.08 -10.32 21.31
N LEU A 257 4.71 -10.62 20.06
CA LEU A 257 5.31 -9.99 18.88
C LEU A 257 5.08 -8.48 18.87
N LEU A 258 3.86 -8.04 19.17
CA LEU A 258 3.54 -6.61 19.30
C LEU A 258 4.35 -5.93 20.38
N GLU A 259 4.47 -6.54 21.56
CA GLU A 259 5.25 -6.00 22.67
C GLU A 259 6.72 -5.84 22.28
N VAL A 260 7.33 -6.86 21.70
CA VAL A 260 8.74 -6.86 21.27
C VAL A 260 8.98 -5.80 20.18
N LEU A 261 8.07 -5.65 19.23
CA LEU A 261 8.21 -4.72 18.11
C LEU A 261 7.91 -3.25 18.47
N THR A 262 7.26 -2.98 19.59
CA THR A 262 6.81 -1.63 19.98
C THR A 262 7.47 -1.11 21.24
N THR A 263 8.39 -1.87 21.82
CA THR A 263 9.03 -1.54 23.09
C THR A 263 10.55 -1.53 22.88
N PRO A 264 11.27 -0.54 23.43
CA PRO A 264 12.72 -0.51 23.35
C PRO A 264 13.33 -1.82 23.85
N ALA A 265 14.39 -2.31 23.17
CA ALA A 265 15.00 -3.60 23.46
C ALA A 265 15.46 -3.77 24.93
N ASN A 266 15.85 -2.67 25.58
CA ASN A 266 16.34 -2.66 26.97
C ASN A 266 15.23 -2.47 28.01
N ALA A 267 13.96 -2.45 27.61
CA ALA A 267 12.88 -2.28 28.56
C ALA A 267 12.72 -3.50 29.49
N PRO A 268 12.30 -3.30 30.75
CA PRO A 268 11.90 -4.39 31.64
C PRO A 268 10.84 -5.29 30.99
N LEU A 269 10.71 -6.53 31.46
CA LEU A 269 9.60 -7.38 31.04
C LEU A 269 8.27 -6.77 31.47
N PRO A 270 7.18 -6.97 30.71
CA PRO A 270 5.87 -6.51 31.10
C PRO A 270 5.47 -7.10 32.46
N VAL A 271 4.95 -6.26 33.34
CA VAL A 271 4.48 -6.70 34.66
C VAL A 271 3.01 -7.10 34.54
N VAL A 272 2.66 -8.31 34.96
CA VAL A 272 1.27 -8.72 35.10
C VAL A 272 0.64 -7.89 36.22
N PRO A 273 -0.44 -7.12 35.97
CA PRO A 273 -1.14 -6.44 37.04
C PRO A 273 -1.58 -7.48 38.08
N PRO A 274 -1.48 -7.20 39.40
CA PRO A 274 -2.03 -8.11 40.39
C PRO A 274 -3.50 -8.35 40.06
N ALA A 275 -3.92 -9.62 40.09
CA ALA A 275 -5.30 -10.00 39.82
C ALA A 275 -6.22 -9.11 40.66
N VAL A 276 -7.04 -8.29 40.01
CA VAL A 276 -8.08 -7.55 40.72
C VAL A 276 -9.05 -8.62 41.20
N ILE A 277 -8.95 -9.01 42.47
CA ILE A 277 -9.99 -9.78 43.14
C ILE A 277 -11.20 -8.87 43.14
N THR A 278 -12.05 -9.01 42.12
CA THR A 278 -13.36 -8.38 42.13
C THR A 278 -14.10 -9.01 43.29
N SER A 279 -14.24 -8.25 44.38
CA SER A 279 -15.22 -8.59 45.40
C SER A 279 -16.57 -8.76 44.70
N PRO A 280 -17.40 -9.75 45.09
CA PRO A 280 -18.67 -9.99 44.44
C PRO A 280 -19.45 -8.67 44.40
N VAL A 281 -19.87 -8.29 43.20
CA VAL A 281 -20.79 -7.16 43.02
C VAL A 281 -22.00 -7.45 43.92
N PRO A 282 -22.33 -6.58 44.90
CA PRO A 282 -23.50 -6.78 45.73
C PRO A 282 -24.72 -6.90 44.80
N PRO A 283 -25.69 -7.79 45.14
CA PRO A 283 -26.86 -7.98 44.30
C PRO A 283 -27.51 -6.63 44.02
N LEU A 284 -27.86 -6.39 42.75
CA LEU A 284 -28.64 -5.22 42.37
C LEU A 284 -29.85 -5.13 43.30
N PRO A 285 -30.13 -3.93 43.87
CA PRO A 285 -31.36 -3.74 44.63
C PRO A 285 -32.55 -4.14 43.73
N PRO A 286 -33.64 -4.71 44.30
CA PRO A 286 -34.80 -5.10 43.52
C PRO A 286 -35.24 -3.92 42.66
N ALA A 287 -35.53 -4.20 41.38
CA ALA A 287 -36.01 -3.20 40.44
C ALA A 287 -37.14 -2.41 41.09
N GLN A 288 -36.97 -1.09 41.19
CA GLN A 288 -38.06 -0.22 41.58
C GLN A 288 -39.19 -0.42 40.56
N VAL A 289 -40.39 -0.69 41.06
CA VAL A 289 -41.61 -0.72 40.24
C VAL A 289 -41.64 0.57 39.43
N PRO A 290 -41.76 0.51 38.08
CA PRO A 290 -41.85 1.72 37.28
C PRO A 290 -43.01 2.57 37.80
N LEU A 291 -42.74 3.84 38.07
CA LEU A 291 -43.81 4.82 38.33
C LEU A 291 -44.78 4.78 37.13
N PRO A 292 -46.10 4.81 37.37
CA PRO A 292 -47.06 4.90 36.29
C PRO A 292 -46.75 6.15 35.45
N PRO A 293 -46.92 6.08 34.12
CA PRO A 293 -46.68 7.23 33.26
C PRO A 293 -47.57 8.41 33.70
N PRO A 294 -47.08 9.64 33.63
CA PRO A 294 -47.91 10.81 33.89
C PRO A 294 -49.10 10.82 32.93
N ALA A 295 -50.25 11.28 33.42
CA ALA A 295 -51.46 11.42 32.62
C ALA A 295 -51.18 12.25 31.35
N PRO A 296 -51.78 11.90 30.20
CA PRO A 296 -51.54 12.61 28.96
C PRO A 296 -51.96 14.08 29.11
N LEU A 297 -51.02 14.98 28.79
CA LEU A 297 -51.31 16.39 28.61
C LEU A 297 -52.25 16.53 27.41
N ILE A 298 -53.44 17.09 27.63
CA ILE A 298 -54.36 17.49 26.57
C ILE A 298 -53.67 18.63 25.80
N PRO A 299 -53.40 18.49 24.49
CA PRO A 299 -52.85 19.58 23.70
C PRO A 299 -53.89 20.69 23.57
N GLU A 300 -53.51 21.90 24.01
CA GLU A 300 -54.20 23.13 23.65
C GLU A 300 -54.21 23.26 22.12
N THR A 301 -55.38 23.59 21.57
CA THR A 301 -55.65 23.66 20.13
C THR A 301 -54.72 24.65 19.43
N ALA A 302 -53.82 24.13 18.59
CA ALA A 302 -53.10 24.94 17.60
C ALA A 302 -54.05 25.34 16.44
N PRO A 303 -53.87 26.51 15.81
CA PRO A 303 -54.73 26.94 14.71
C PRO A 303 -54.52 26.09 13.45
N ALA A 304 -55.58 25.99 12.63
CA ALA A 304 -55.64 25.17 11.43
C ALA A 304 -54.54 25.50 10.39
N PRO A 305 -53.99 24.49 9.69
CA PRO A 305 -53.05 24.73 8.60
C PRO A 305 -53.73 25.33 7.37
N ALA A 306 -53.02 26.23 6.69
CA ALA A 306 -53.42 26.78 5.39
C ALA A 306 -53.50 25.67 4.31
N ALA A 307 -54.42 25.85 3.35
CA ALA A 307 -54.66 24.92 2.26
C ALA A 307 -53.41 24.65 1.39
N PRO A 308 -53.23 23.43 0.88
CA PRO A 308 -52.08 23.08 0.03
C PRO A 308 -52.17 23.74 -1.35
N LEU A 309 -51.04 24.23 -1.86
CA LEU A 309 -50.88 24.67 -3.24
C LEU A 309 -50.93 23.46 -4.20
N PRO A 310 -51.49 23.60 -5.42
CA PRO A 310 -51.59 22.50 -6.37
C PRO A 310 -50.21 22.07 -6.88
N VAL A 311 -50.03 20.75 -6.98
CA VAL A 311 -48.84 20.08 -7.50
C VAL A 311 -48.82 20.22 -9.04
N PRO A 312 -47.72 20.64 -9.67
CA PRO A 312 -47.62 20.64 -11.14
C PRO A 312 -47.50 19.19 -11.66
N SER A 313 -48.21 18.89 -12.75
CA SER A 313 -48.20 17.62 -13.48
C SER A 313 -46.79 17.20 -13.93
N PRO A 314 -46.51 15.89 -14.07
CA PRO A 314 -45.22 15.41 -14.58
C PRO A 314 -45.01 15.87 -16.03
N ALA A 315 -43.83 16.45 -16.29
CA ALA A 315 -43.40 16.80 -17.64
C ALA A 315 -43.22 15.54 -18.49
N VAL A 316 -43.72 15.60 -19.73
CA VAL A 316 -43.46 14.62 -20.79
C VAL A 316 -41.95 14.56 -21.06
N PRO A 317 -41.33 13.37 -21.22
CA PRO A 317 -39.91 13.29 -21.52
C PRO A 317 -39.63 13.91 -22.89
N VAL A 318 -38.71 14.87 -22.91
CA VAL A 318 -38.10 15.40 -24.14
C VAL A 318 -37.18 14.32 -24.70
N PRO A 319 -37.28 13.95 -26.00
CA PRO A 319 -36.36 13.00 -26.59
C PRO A 319 -34.93 13.57 -26.60
N GLU A 320 -33.99 12.74 -26.17
CA GLU A 320 -32.55 12.99 -26.18
C GLU A 320 -32.07 13.26 -27.62
N PRO A 321 -31.22 14.27 -27.88
CA PRO A 321 -30.66 14.47 -29.21
C PRO A 321 -29.73 13.30 -29.54
N THR A 322 -29.97 12.67 -30.69
CA THR A 322 -29.13 11.61 -31.24
C THR A 322 -27.67 12.09 -31.38
N PRO A 323 -26.67 11.23 -31.10
CA PRO A 323 -25.28 11.58 -31.33
C PRO A 323 -25.06 11.80 -32.83
N VAL A 324 -24.58 12.99 -33.19
CA VAL A 324 -24.13 13.31 -34.54
C VAL A 324 -22.81 12.55 -34.77
N SER A 325 -22.83 11.59 -35.70
CA SER A 325 -21.63 10.91 -36.16
C SER A 325 -20.58 11.92 -36.65
N PRO A 326 -19.28 11.72 -36.39
CA PRO A 326 -18.24 12.56 -36.99
C PRO A 326 -18.28 12.44 -38.52
N PRO A 327 -17.93 13.49 -39.27
CA PRO A 327 -17.90 13.44 -40.72
C PRO A 327 -16.91 12.36 -41.20
N VAL A 328 -17.37 11.54 -42.15
CA VAL A 328 -16.54 10.60 -42.91
C VAL A 328 -15.42 11.39 -43.60
N PRO A 329 -14.14 10.98 -43.51
CA PRO A 329 -13.09 11.62 -44.27
C PRO A 329 -13.38 11.46 -45.77
N ALA A 330 -13.34 12.58 -46.49
CA ALA A 330 -13.48 12.59 -47.94
C ALA A 330 -12.46 11.63 -48.57
N ALA A 331 -12.94 10.77 -49.48
CA ALA A 331 -12.10 9.90 -50.27
C ALA A 331 -11.05 10.74 -51.02
N ALA A 332 -9.79 10.34 -50.88
CA ALA A 332 -8.70 10.89 -51.67
C ALA A 332 -9.00 10.72 -53.17
N PRO A 333 -8.75 11.73 -54.02
CA PRO A 333 -8.86 11.56 -55.45
C PRO A 333 -7.84 10.52 -55.92
N ALA A 334 -8.33 9.53 -56.67
CA ALA A 334 -7.50 8.53 -57.32
C ALA A 334 -6.45 9.20 -58.21
N SER A 335 -5.18 8.85 -58.01
CA SER A 335 -4.09 9.21 -58.91
C SER A 335 -4.41 8.73 -60.33
N PRO A 336 -4.23 9.57 -61.37
CA PRO A 336 -4.35 9.11 -62.74
C PRO A 336 -3.23 8.12 -63.06
N ALA A 337 -3.61 6.95 -63.56
CA ALA A 337 -2.71 5.97 -64.11
C ALA A 337 -1.93 6.57 -65.31
N THR A 338 -0.61 6.56 -65.21
CA THR A 338 0.31 6.77 -66.33
C THR A 338 0.12 5.69 -67.40
N PRO A 339 -0.05 6.03 -68.69
CA PRO A 339 -0.05 5.06 -69.76
C PRO A 339 1.40 4.68 -70.11
N GLY A 340 1.81 3.49 -69.68
CA GLY A 340 3.01 2.83 -70.19
C GLY A 340 2.74 2.29 -71.59
N THR A 341 3.51 2.80 -72.54
CA THR A 341 3.50 2.46 -73.96
C THR A 341 4.45 1.29 -74.22
N LEU A 342 3.98 0.32 -75.02
CA LEU A 342 4.71 -0.68 -75.84
C LEU A 342 5.74 -1.61 -75.17
#